data_AF-A0A954EGB8-F1
#
_entry.id   AF-A0A954EGB8-F1
#
_cell.length_a   1.000
_cell.length_b   1.000
_cell.length_c   1.000
_cell.angle_alpha   90.00
_cell.angle_beta   90.00
_cell.angle_gamma   90.00
#
_symmetry.space_group_name_H-M   'P 1'
#
loop_
_entity.id
_entity.type
_entity.pdbx_description
1 polymer ?
#
loop_
_entity_poly.entity_id
_entity_poly.type
_entity_poly.pdbx_seq_one_letter_code
_entity_poly.pdbx_strand_id
1 'polypeptide(L)'
;RPQYDDVGYVFALPDEDDVKILRFKEKYDQIPEDTKDPQLIKAKKRMKKKMPTRNSNRQYWSEEQFEKLRTAPPADLASRGILPWRMLAWLIRSSDDVQRLRDFVRRRMLSEPQRTRAEKELVQMLKTLWAGQFIDLIPEPPVPLTKKPVDQSEEQEEPEESSAPSLGTFGALLQQAISDKSVEKSKTPQKQTASSTQNEEREYIPQKAIPKPRLEQFLQFRGINPVYACYLLDLLGKADEFEQVQLLESVLEVPGSVLRDVRVPRDFLVSGELARTEVDQRLIESGIVPAHRIWNEPPADMEDIFYEDYPPTIAEKVRSIFQLDYPHVHSFRITPVWIVGDLLKFGGDFQNYVSGRDLTKQEGIIFRHLLRFVLLIQEFLPFCPEGMDATEWQTRLTFWHETISRSCREVDPVTTEKLLETGEG
;
A
#
# COMPACT_ATOMS: atom_id res chain seq x y z
N ARG A 1 -4.24 -29.75 15.59
CA ARG A 1 -5.31 -29.44 16.58
C ARG A 1 -6.14 -28.34 15.96
N PRO A 2 -7.45 -28.50 15.79
CA PRO A 2 -8.23 -27.39 15.26
C PRO A 2 -8.26 -26.30 16.36
N GLN A 3 -7.75 -25.12 16.02
CA GLN A 3 -7.69 -23.96 16.90
C GLN A 3 -9.12 -23.42 17.02
N TYR A 4 -9.83 -23.82 18.07
CA TYR A 4 -11.11 -23.23 18.44
C TYR A 4 -10.95 -22.63 19.84
N ASP A 5 -11.34 -21.37 19.98
CA ASP A 5 -11.45 -20.73 21.28
C ASP A 5 -12.83 -21.02 21.84
N ASP A 6 -12.91 -21.87 22.87
CA ASP A 6 -14.16 -22.19 23.57
C ASP A 6 -14.59 -21.06 24.53
N VAL A 7 -13.68 -20.10 24.77
CA VAL A 7 -13.86 -18.98 25.71
C VAL A 7 -13.32 -17.71 25.06
N GLY A 8 -14.18 -16.70 24.94
CA GLY A 8 -13.78 -15.33 24.58
C GLY A 8 -13.62 -14.47 25.83
N TYR A 9 -12.58 -13.62 25.84
CA TYR A 9 -12.39 -12.63 26.90
C TYR A 9 -12.67 -11.23 26.36
N VAL A 10 -13.47 -10.46 27.10
CA VAL A 10 -13.69 -9.04 26.81
C VAL A 10 -12.90 -8.23 27.84
N PHE A 11 -11.89 -7.51 27.37
CA PHE A 11 -11.12 -6.59 28.21
C PHE A 11 -11.60 -5.17 27.94
N ALA A 12 -12.00 -4.46 28.99
CA ALA A 12 -12.27 -3.03 28.94
C ALA A 12 -11.11 -2.28 29.60
N LEU A 13 -10.56 -1.32 28.85
CA LEU A 13 -9.58 -0.38 29.36
C LEU A 13 -10.26 0.98 29.52
N PRO A 14 -10.01 1.71 30.61
CA PRO A 14 -10.54 3.05 30.77
C PRO A 14 -9.93 3.97 29.71
N ASP A 15 -10.77 4.76 29.04
CA ASP A 15 -10.31 5.74 28.07
C ASP A 15 -9.45 6.82 28.75
N GLU A 16 -8.45 7.33 28.03
CA GLU A 16 -7.54 8.34 28.55
C GLU A 16 -8.27 9.61 29.04
N ASP A 17 -9.35 10.00 28.36
CA ASP A 17 -10.14 11.17 28.73
C ASP A 17 -10.88 10.94 30.05
N ASP A 18 -11.43 9.73 30.27
CA ASP A 18 -12.10 9.38 31.52
C ASP A 18 -11.12 9.34 32.70
N VAL A 19 -9.90 8.84 32.48
CA VAL A 19 -8.82 8.88 33.48
C VAL A 19 -8.43 10.32 33.81
N LYS A 20 -8.30 11.21 32.80
CA LYS A 20 -7.99 12.63 33.02
C LYS A 20 -9.12 13.34 33.79
N ILE A 21 -10.38 13.06 33.46
CA ILE A 21 -11.55 13.61 34.15
C ILE A 21 -11.59 13.14 35.61
N LEU A 22 -11.33 11.86 35.86
CA LEU A 22 -11.31 11.31 37.22
C LEU A 22 -10.19 11.92 38.07
N ARG A 23 -8.96 11.97 37.55
CA ARG A 23 -7.82 12.66 38.21
C ARG A 23 -8.11 14.14 38.46
N PHE A 24 -8.84 14.79 37.56
CA PHE A 24 -9.27 16.18 37.75
C PHE A 24 -10.29 16.30 38.89
N LYS A 25 -11.31 15.42 38.93
CA LYS A 25 -12.32 15.39 39.99
C LYS A 25 -11.70 15.16 41.36
N GLU A 26 -10.80 14.19 41.51
CA GLU A 26 -10.08 13.94 42.76
C GLU A 26 -9.34 15.19 43.27
N LYS A 27 -8.62 15.89 42.38
CA LYS A 27 -7.92 17.14 42.72
C LYS A 27 -8.89 18.29 43.03
N TYR A 28 -10.06 18.29 42.42
CA TYR A 28 -11.09 19.30 42.62
C TYR A 28 -11.82 19.12 43.96
N ASP A 29 -12.12 17.87 44.31
CA ASP A 29 -12.84 17.47 45.53
C ASP A 29 -11.96 17.56 46.79
N GLN A 30 -10.64 17.50 46.64
CA GLN A 30 -9.68 17.80 47.71
C GLN A 30 -9.80 19.24 48.26
N ILE A 31 -10.45 20.18 47.55
CA ILE A 31 -10.66 21.54 48.03
C ILE A 31 -12.07 21.65 48.64
N PRO A 32 -12.21 21.74 49.98
CA PRO A 32 -13.50 21.80 50.65
C PRO A 32 -14.36 22.97 50.14
N GLU A 33 -15.66 22.76 49.98
CA GLU A 33 -16.57 23.78 49.47
C GLU A 33 -16.72 24.99 50.40
N ASP A 34 -16.52 24.78 51.70
CA ASP A 34 -16.70 25.80 52.75
C ASP A 34 -15.41 26.58 53.08
N THR A 35 -14.42 26.53 52.18
CA THR A 35 -13.13 27.18 52.41
C THR A 35 -13.22 28.69 52.17
N LYS A 36 -12.95 29.50 53.20
CA LYS A 36 -12.99 30.98 53.16
C LYS A 36 -11.70 31.63 52.63
N ASP A 37 -10.68 30.83 52.30
CA ASP A 37 -9.39 31.35 51.81
C ASP A 37 -9.47 31.83 50.35
N PRO A 38 -9.19 33.12 50.08
CA PRO A 38 -9.32 33.70 48.73
C PRO A 38 -8.44 33.03 47.66
N GLN A 39 -7.28 32.48 48.05
CA GLN A 39 -6.36 31.79 47.13
C GLN A 39 -6.88 30.42 46.69
N LEU A 40 -7.51 29.66 47.60
CA LEU A 40 -8.09 28.35 47.30
C LEU A 40 -9.35 28.48 46.43
N ILE A 41 -10.15 29.54 46.64
CA ILE A 41 -11.29 29.87 45.78
C ILE A 41 -10.82 30.20 44.34
N LYS A 42 -9.74 31.00 44.20
CA LYS A 42 -9.14 31.31 42.89
C LYS A 42 -8.59 30.06 42.21
N ALA A 43 -7.93 29.18 42.97
CA ALA A 43 -7.41 27.91 42.46
C ALA A 43 -8.55 27.00 41.96
N LYS A 44 -9.64 26.83 42.74
CA LYS A 44 -10.80 26.03 42.36
C LYS A 44 -11.49 26.56 41.09
N LYS A 45 -11.62 27.88 40.94
CA LYS A 45 -12.13 28.53 39.71
C LYS A 45 -11.21 28.28 38.51
N ARG A 46 -9.89 28.38 38.68
CA ARG A 46 -8.91 28.11 37.62
C ARG A 46 -8.91 26.64 37.19
N MET A 47 -9.04 25.72 38.13
CA MET A 47 -9.18 24.29 37.86
C MET A 47 -10.46 24.03 37.06
N LYS A 48 -11.60 24.58 37.47
CA LYS A 48 -12.88 24.44 36.72
C LYS A 48 -12.78 24.92 35.27
N LYS A 49 -12.01 25.98 34.99
CA LYS A 49 -11.77 26.46 33.61
C LYS A 49 -10.93 25.50 32.77
N LYS A 50 -10.05 24.72 33.40
CA LYS A 50 -9.18 23.72 32.75
C LYS A 50 -9.75 22.31 32.85
N MET A 51 -11.07 22.17 33.02
CA MET A 51 -11.71 20.88 33.13
C MET A 51 -11.54 20.10 31.82
N PRO A 52 -10.93 18.90 31.84
CA PRO A 52 -10.86 18.04 30.67
C PRO A 52 -12.28 17.65 30.24
N THR A 53 -12.53 17.58 28.94
CA THR A 53 -13.82 17.15 28.37
C THR A 53 -13.59 16.00 27.41
N ARG A 54 -14.64 15.21 27.20
CA ARG A 54 -14.64 14.12 26.22
C ARG A 54 -14.58 14.69 24.80
N ASN A 55 -13.78 14.08 23.95
CA ASN A 55 -13.66 14.39 22.52
C ASN A 55 -14.93 13.96 21.76
N SER A 56 -15.64 14.92 21.17
CA SER A 56 -16.88 14.67 20.42
C SER A 56 -16.69 13.81 19.16
N ASN A 57 -15.47 13.73 18.62
CA ASN A 57 -15.17 12.93 17.43
C ASN A 57 -14.89 11.46 17.74
N ARG A 58 -14.90 11.05 19.02
CA ARG A 58 -14.67 9.68 19.46
C ARG A 58 -15.95 9.05 20.01
N GLN A 59 -16.13 7.77 19.73
CA GLN A 59 -17.19 6.98 20.33
C GLN A 59 -16.73 6.42 21.68
N TYR A 60 -17.40 6.83 22.76
CA TYR A 60 -17.19 6.28 24.09
C TYR A 60 -18.05 5.05 24.30
N TRP A 61 -17.46 4.01 24.89
CA TRP A 61 -18.17 2.78 25.20
C TRP A 61 -19.11 2.97 26.39
N SER A 62 -20.36 2.55 26.23
CA SER A 62 -21.32 2.50 27.33
C SER A 62 -21.34 1.13 28.01
N GLU A 63 -21.85 1.09 29.24
CA GLU A 63 -22.08 -0.16 29.98
C GLU A 63 -22.99 -1.11 29.20
N GLU A 64 -24.02 -0.59 28.52
CA GLU A 64 -24.91 -1.38 27.66
C GLU A 64 -24.17 -2.04 26.48
N GLN A 65 -23.22 -1.33 25.87
CA GLN A 65 -22.40 -1.88 24.78
C GLN A 65 -21.45 -2.97 25.31
N PHE A 66 -20.90 -2.78 26.50
CA PHE A 66 -20.06 -3.78 27.17
C PHE A 66 -20.85 -5.03 27.54
N GLU A 67 -22.03 -4.88 28.13
CA GLU A 67 -22.93 -6.00 28.44
C GLU A 67 -23.36 -6.73 27.17
N LYS A 68 -23.67 -6.00 26.10
CA LYS A 68 -23.98 -6.59 24.79
C LYS A 68 -22.83 -7.45 24.26
N LEU A 69 -21.57 -7.02 24.42
CA LEU A 69 -20.41 -7.83 24.04
C LEU A 69 -20.24 -9.07 24.92
N ARG A 70 -20.54 -8.96 26.22
CA ARG A 70 -20.46 -10.07 27.17
C ARG A 70 -21.53 -11.13 26.93
N THR A 71 -22.74 -10.71 26.56
CA THR A 71 -23.87 -11.62 26.29
C THR A 71 -23.98 -12.06 24.84
N ALA A 72 -23.19 -11.48 23.93
CA ALA A 72 -23.22 -11.85 22.52
C ALA A 72 -22.86 -13.34 22.36
N PRO A 73 -23.60 -14.09 21.52
CA PRO A 73 -23.23 -15.46 21.22
C PRO A 73 -21.86 -15.47 20.51
N PRO A 74 -21.07 -16.55 20.66
CA PRO A 74 -19.85 -16.74 19.90
C PRO A 74 -20.10 -16.58 18.39
N ALA A 75 -19.14 -15.98 17.69
CA ALA A 75 -19.27 -15.77 16.25
C ALA A 75 -19.17 -17.11 15.51
N ASP A 76 -20.04 -17.30 14.51
CA ASP A 76 -19.98 -18.47 13.65
C ASP A 76 -18.68 -18.49 12.82
N LEU A 77 -18.15 -19.69 12.62
CA LEU A 77 -17.02 -19.90 11.73
C LEU A 77 -17.42 -19.55 10.30
N ALA A 78 -16.71 -18.60 9.71
CA ALA A 78 -16.93 -18.17 8.35
C ALA A 78 -15.60 -18.15 7.58
N SER A 79 -15.64 -18.59 6.32
CA SER A 79 -14.50 -18.39 5.41
C SER A 79 -14.39 -16.91 5.08
N ARG A 80 -13.26 -16.28 5.42
CA ARG A 80 -13.00 -14.85 5.17
C ARG A 80 -11.75 -14.57 4.34
N GLY A 81 -10.98 -15.59 3.98
CA GLY A 81 -9.74 -15.42 3.22
C GLY A 81 -10.00 -15.00 1.77
N ILE A 82 -9.10 -14.22 1.19
CA ILE A 82 -9.04 -14.00 -0.26
C ILE A 82 -8.23 -15.15 -0.88
N LEU A 83 -8.39 -15.41 -2.18
CA LEU A 83 -7.55 -16.38 -2.89
C LEU A 83 -6.10 -15.85 -2.95
N PRO A 84 -5.09 -16.55 -2.38
CA PRO A 84 -3.72 -16.08 -2.45
C PRO A 84 -3.17 -16.10 -3.89
N TRP A 85 -2.39 -15.08 -4.25
CA TRP A 85 -1.76 -14.95 -5.57
C TRP A 85 -0.92 -16.17 -5.97
N ARG A 86 -0.07 -16.66 -5.05
CA ARG A 86 0.75 -17.87 -5.26
C ARG A 86 -0.10 -19.11 -5.51
N MET A 87 -1.24 -19.23 -4.82
CA MET A 87 -2.16 -20.34 -5.00
C MET A 87 -2.82 -20.28 -6.38
N LEU A 88 -3.24 -19.10 -6.82
CA LEU A 88 -3.78 -18.91 -8.16
C LEU A 88 -2.75 -19.29 -9.24
N ALA A 89 -1.50 -18.82 -9.11
CA ALA A 89 -0.43 -19.18 -10.03
C ALA A 89 -0.17 -20.69 -10.07
N TRP A 90 -0.17 -21.36 -8.92
CA TRP A 90 -0.03 -22.82 -8.86
C TRP A 90 -1.19 -23.55 -9.52
N LEU A 91 -2.43 -23.07 -9.34
CA LEU A 91 -3.61 -23.64 -9.99
C LEU A 91 -3.56 -23.48 -11.52
N ILE A 92 -3.12 -22.31 -12.01
CA ILE A 92 -2.95 -22.06 -13.45
C ILE A 92 -1.87 -22.98 -14.02
N ARG A 93 -0.73 -23.12 -13.34
CA ARG A 93 0.34 -24.05 -13.74
C ARG A 93 -0.14 -25.51 -13.82
N SER A 94 -1.14 -25.87 -13.01
CA SER A 94 -1.71 -27.23 -12.98
C SER A 94 -2.82 -27.43 -14.01
N SER A 95 -3.53 -26.38 -14.40
CA SER A 95 -4.58 -26.44 -15.42
C SER A 95 -4.83 -25.09 -16.08
N ASP A 96 -4.81 -25.08 -17.41
CA ASP A 96 -5.02 -23.87 -18.22
C ASP A 96 -6.49 -23.45 -18.32
N ASP A 97 -7.43 -24.22 -17.77
CA ASP A 97 -8.87 -24.02 -17.91
C ASP A 97 -9.43 -23.11 -16.80
N VAL A 98 -9.96 -21.95 -17.18
CA VAL A 98 -10.53 -20.97 -16.24
C VAL A 98 -11.81 -21.49 -15.60
N GLN A 99 -12.57 -22.38 -16.25
CA GLN A 99 -13.78 -22.95 -15.63
C GLN A 99 -13.44 -23.77 -14.38
N ARG A 100 -12.31 -24.48 -14.38
CA ARG A 100 -11.83 -25.18 -13.18
C ARG A 100 -11.47 -24.23 -12.04
N LEU A 101 -10.89 -23.08 -12.37
CA LEU A 101 -10.60 -22.02 -11.38
C LEU A 101 -11.89 -21.44 -10.80
N ARG A 102 -12.91 -21.20 -11.64
CA ARG A 102 -14.23 -20.73 -11.20
C ARG A 102 -14.93 -21.76 -10.32
N ASP A 103 -14.92 -23.03 -10.73
CA ASP A 103 -15.49 -24.12 -9.95
C ASP A 103 -14.78 -24.29 -8.60
N PHE A 104 -13.46 -24.12 -8.56
CA PHE A 104 -12.70 -24.08 -7.32
C PHE A 104 -13.20 -22.96 -6.40
N VAL A 105 -13.38 -21.74 -6.91
CA VAL A 105 -13.91 -20.60 -6.14
C VAL A 105 -15.35 -20.85 -5.68
N ARG A 106 -16.21 -21.43 -6.52
CA ARG A 106 -17.61 -21.77 -6.19
C ARG A 106 -17.74 -22.81 -5.09
N ARG A 107 -16.81 -23.77 -5.02
CA ARG A 107 -16.77 -24.80 -3.99
C ARG A 107 -16.30 -24.28 -2.63
N ARG A 108 -15.84 -23.03 -2.54
CA ARG A 108 -15.45 -22.42 -1.26
C ARG A 108 -16.67 -22.23 -0.35
N MET A 109 -16.44 -22.39 0.96
CA MET A 109 -17.45 -22.20 2.02
C MET A 109 -17.72 -20.71 2.29
N LEU A 110 -18.05 -19.97 1.24
CA LEU A 110 -18.42 -18.55 1.24
C LEU A 110 -19.94 -18.42 1.09
N SER A 111 -20.53 -17.35 1.63
CA SER A 111 -21.94 -17.03 1.35
C SER A 111 -22.15 -16.66 -0.12
N GLU A 112 -23.38 -16.76 -0.63
CA GLU A 112 -23.70 -16.39 -2.02
C GLU A 112 -23.16 -15.02 -2.47
N PRO A 113 -23.36 -13.91 -1.71
CA PRO A 113 -22.82 -12.62 -2.12
C PRO A 113 -21.28 -12.59 -2.12
N GLN A 114 -20.64 -13.31 -1.20
CA GLN A 114 -19.19 -13.43 -1.15
C GLN A 114 -18.64 -14.27 -2.31
N ARG A 115 -19.35 -15.31 -2.75
CA ARG A 115 -18.98 -16.12 -3.93
C ARG A 115 -18.99 -15.28 -5.20
N THR A 116 -20.04 -14.49 -5.42
CA THR A 116 -20.13 -13.59 -6.58
C THR A 116 -18.99 -12.57 -6.57
N ARG A 117 -18.67 -12.00 -5.40
CA ARG A 117 -17.52 -11.11 -5.24
C ARG A 117 -16.20 -11.83 -5.55
N ALA A 118 -16.01 -13.04 -5.04
CA ALA A 118 -14.80 -13.83 -5.27
C ALA A 118 -14.64 -14.25 -6.74
N GLU A 119 -15.74 -14.53 -7.46
CA GLU A 119 -15.69 -14.78 -8.90
C GLU A 119 -15.24 -13.53 -9.69
N LYS A 120 -15.76 -12.35 -9.34
CA LYS A 120 -15.33 -11.08 -9.94
C LYS A 120 -13.87 -10.78 -9.62
N GLU A 121 -13.45 -11.01 -8.38
CA GLU A 121 -12.07 -10.84 -7.94
C GLU A 121 -11.12 -11.78 -8.69
N LEU A 122 -11.49 -13.05 -8.89
CA LEU A 122 -10.71 -13.99 -9.71
C LEU A 122 -10.45 -13.45 -11.13
N VAL A 123 -11.47 -12.89 -11.78
CA VAL A 123 -11.31 -12.30 -13.12
C VAL A 123 -10.36 -11.10 -13.07
N GLN A 124 -10.43 -10.26 -12.04
CA GLN A 124 -9.48 -9.16 -11.87
C GLN A 124 -8.06 -9.65 -11.62
N MET A 125 -7.88 -10.69 -10.80
CA MET A 125 -6.58 -11.31 -10.59
C MET A 125 -5.97 -11.86 -11.88
N LEU A 126 -6.78 -12.51 -12.72
CA LEU A 126 -6.34 -12.98 -14.04
C LEU A 126 -5.91 -11.83 -14.95
N LYS A 127 -6.67 -10.71 -14.97
CA LYS A 127 -6.28 -9.51 -15.71
C LYS A 127 -4.98 -8.92 -15.21
N THR A 128 -4.77 -8.87 -13.89
CA THR A 128 -3.50 -8.44 -13.28
C THR A 128 -2.34 -9.34 -13.70
N LEU A 129 -2.52 -10.66 -13.68
CA LEU A 129 -1.48 -11.61 -14.11
C LEU A 129 -1.17 -11.47 -15.61
N TRP A 130 -2.17 -11.18 -16.42
CA TRP A 130 -1.99 -10.91 -17.85
C TRP A 130 -1.25 -9.59 -18.09
N ALA A 131 -1.63 -8.52 -17.38
CA ALA A 131 -0.97 -7.21 -17.49
C ALA A 131 0.51 -7.27 -17.09
N GLY A 132 0.84 -8.06 -16.06
CA GLY A 132 2.23 -8.34 -15.66
C GLY A 132 2.95 -9.41 -16.50
N GLN A 133 2.37 -9.82 -17.62
CA GLN A 133 2.94 -10.80 -18.57
C GLN A 133 3.25 -12.18 -17.95
N PHE A 134 2.56 -12.56 -16.88
CA PHE A 134 2.73 -13.87 -16.24
C PHE A 134 1.93 -14.98 -16.94
N ILE A 135 0.83 -14.61 -17.61
CA ILE A 135 -0.07 -15.54 -18.30
C ILE A 135 -0.58 -14.93 -19.61
N ASP A 136 -0.98 -15.79 -20.55
CA ASP A 136 -1.76 -15.41 -21.72
C ASP A 136 -3.23 -15.81 -21.53
N LEU A 137 -4.14 -14.86 -21.74
CA LEU A 137 -5.58 -15.09 -21.60
C LEU A 137 -6.24 -15.24 -22.97
N ILE A 138 -7.13 -16.22 -23.09
CA ILE A 138 -7.95 -16.45 -24.29
C ILE A 138 -9.43 -16.40 -23.88
N PRO A 139 -10.26 -15.52 -24.45
CA PRO A 139 -9.91 -14.40 -25.34
C PRO A 139 -9.06 -13.33 -24.63
N GLU A 140 -8.32 -12.50 -25.36
CA GLU A 140 -7.55 -11.41 -24.77
C GLU A 140 -8.47 -10.38 -24.09
N PRO A 141 -8.05 -9.80 -22.95
CA PRO A 141 -8.84 -8.78 -22.28
C PRO A 141 -8.93 -7.52 -23.12
N PRO A 142 -10.08 -6.82 -23.10
CA PRO A 142 -10.20 -5.53 -23.76
C PRO A 142 -9.22 -4.56 -23.07
N VAL A 143 -8.24 -4.08 -23.82
CA VAL A 143 -7.33 -3.03 -23.35
C VAL A 143 -8.20 -1.80 -23.06
N PRO A 144 -8.19 -1.25 -21.83
CA PRO A 144 -8.84 0.02 -21.57
C PRO A 144 -8.27 1.03 -22.54
N LEU A 145 -9.12 1.77 -23.26
CA LEU A 145 -8.69 2.86 -24.14
C LEU A 145 -8.12 4.00 -23.28
N THR A 146 -6.92 3.83 -22.75
CA THR A 146 -6.10 4.95 -22.29
C THR A 146 -5.80 5.78 -23.54
N LYS A 147 -6.35 6.99 -23.57
CA LYS A 147 -6.14 7.98 -24.64
C LYS A 147 -4.68 7.96 -25.06
N LYS A 148 -4.41 7.52 -26.29
CA LYS A 148 -3.10 7.75 -26.91
C LYS A 148 -2.82 9.27 -26.85
N PRO A 149 -1.59 9.70 -26.52
CA PRO A 149 -1.19 11.07 -26.79
C PRO A 149 -1.37 11.30 -28.29
N VAL A 150 -1.96 12.43 -28.64
CA VAL A 150 -2.07 12.90 -30.02
C VAL A 150 -0.64 13.06 -30.55
N ASP A 151 -0.30 12.30 -31.58
CA ASP A 151 0.92 12.53 -32.37
C ASP A 151 0.92 13.99 -32.83
N GLN A 152 1.93 14.73 -32.39
CA GLN A 152 2.28 16.02 -32.95
C GLN A 152 2.97 15.78 -34.30
N SER A 153 2.25 16.05 -35.39
CA SER A 153 2.87 16.44 -36.65
C SER A 153 2.55 17.90 -36.88
N GLU A 154 3.59 18.72 -36.83
CA GLU A 154 3.60 20.16 -37.12
C GLU A 154 3.15 20.44 -38.55
N GLU A 155 2.33 21.48 -38.75
CA GLU A 155 2.60 22.52 -39.76
C GLU A 155 1.75 23.77 -39.46
N GLN A 156 2.43 24.91 -39.52
CA GLN A 156 1.97 26.26 -39.21
C GLN A 156 1.12 26.84 -40.36
N GLU A 157 0.15 27.70 -40.04
CA GLU A 157 -0.05 29.04 -40.65
C GLU A 157 -1.33 29.71 -40.08
N GLU A 158 -1.14 30.88 -39.46
CA GLU A 158 -2.15 31.96 -39.31
C GLU A 158 -1.78 33.07 -40.33
N PRO A 159 -2.64 34.05 -40.72
CA PRO A 159 -3.75 34.64 -39.93
C PRO A 159 -5.03 35.08 -40.73
N GLU A 160 -6.11 35.44 -40.02
CA GLU A 160 -6.80 36.77 -40.11
C GLU A 160 -8.15 36.81 -39.33
N GLU A 161 -8.42 37.98 -38.75
CA GLU A 161 -9.53 38.32 -37.84
C GLU A 161 -10.90 38.42 -38.53
N SER A 162 -11.97 37.98 -37.84
CA SER A 162 -13.25 38.71 -37.86
C SER A 162 -14.10 38.42 -36.61
N SER A 163 -14.74 39.48 -36.12
CA SER A 163 -15.41 39.59 -34.83
C SER A 163 -16.88 39.17 -34.87
N ALA A 164 -17.29 38.32 -33.92
CA ALA A 164 -18.65 38.24 -33.41
C ALA A 164 -18.64 37.54 -32.02
N PRO A 165 -19.45 37.99 -31.04
CA PRO A 165 -19.42 37.42 -29.70
C PRO A 165 -20.03 36.02 -29.72
N SER A 166 -19.22 35.00 -29.42
CA SER A 166 -19.68 33.62 -29.26
C SER A 166 -20.47 33.50 -27.97
N LEU A 167 -21.79 33.40 -28.12
CA LEU A 167 -22.69 32.94 -27.07
C LEU A 167 -22.19 31.55 -26.62
N GLY A 168 -21.76 31.43 -25.36
CA GLY A 168 -21.19 30.18 -24.84
C GLY A 168 -22.15 29.00 -24.98
N THR A 169 -21.59 27.80 -25.08
CA THR A 169 -22.24 26.48 -25.19
C THR A 169 -23.39 26.25 -24.20
N PHE A 170 -23.40 26.96 -23.08
CA PHE A 170 -24.47 26.94 -22.09
C PHE A 170 -25.75 27.69 -22.53
N GLY A 171 -25.61 28.80 -23.27
CA GLY A 171 -26.74 29.57 -23.80
C GLY A 171 -27.49 28.85 -24.91
N ALA A 172 -26.76 28.11 -25.75
CA ALA A 172 -27.35 27.27 -26.80
C ALA A 172 -28.19 26.11 -26.22
N LEU A 173 -27.73 25.51 -25.12
CA LEU A 173 -28.41 24.40 -24.44
C LEU A 173 -29.70 24.84 -23.74
N LEU A 174 -29.71 26.04 -23.15
CA LEU A 174 -30.90 26.62 -22.53
C LEU A 174 -31.99 26.96 -23.57
N GLN A 175 -31.58 27.40 -24.76
CA GLN A 175 -32.50 27.74 -25.85
C GLN A 175 -33.11 26.49 -26.50
N GLN A 176 -32.35 25.38 -26.56
CA GLN A 176 -32.84 24.06 -26.99
C GLN A 176 -33.90 23.48 -26.04
N ALA A 177 -33.76 23.69 -24.73
CA ALA A 177 -34.72 23.22 -23.73
C ALA A 177 -36.07 23.99 -23.75
N ILE A 178 -36.08 25.21 -24.31
CA ILE A 178 -37.29 26.04 -24.43
C ILE A 178 -38.07 25.72 -25.72
N SER A 179 -37.40 25.23 -26.77
CA SER A 179 -38.04 24.91 -28.06
C SER A 179 -38.74 23.55 -28.12
N ASP A 180 -38.45 22.61 -27.20
CA ASP A 180 -38.93 21.22 -27.25
C ASP A 180 -40.33 20.96 -26.67
N LYS A 181 -41.20 21.98 -26.62
CA LYS A 181 -42.63 21.81 -26.31
C LYS A 181 -43.52 22.10 -27.53
N SER A 182 -43.46 21.24 -28.55
CA SER A 182 -44.58 21.01 -29.47
C SER A 182 -44.37 19.84 -30.45
N VAL A 183 -45.05 18.72 -30.16
CA VAL A 183 -45.91 17.90 -31.05
C VAL A 183 -45.34 17.27 -32.37
N GLU A 184 -45.30 15.93 -32.32
CA GLU A 184 -45.64 14.88 -33.32
C GLU A 184 -44.81 14.55 -34.60
N LYS A 185 -44.36 13.27 -34.58
CA LYS A 185 -44.38 12.19 -35.60
C LYS A 185 -44.18 12.53 -37.10
N SER A 186 -43.15 11.90 -37.68
CA SER A 186 -43.26 11.13 -38.93
C SER A 186 -42.08 10.15 -39.15
N LYS A 187 -42.41 8.94 -39.63
CA LYS A 187 -41.52 7.85 -40.14
C LYS A 187 -41.14 8.22 -41.60
N THR A 188 -40.00 7.92 -42.24
CA THR A 188 -39.19 6.69 -42.54
C THR A 188 -38.08 7.13 -43.57
N PRO A 189 -37.18 6.31 -44.18
CA PRO A 189 -36.37 5.16 -43.76
C PRO A 189 -34.85 5.25 -44.16
N GLN A 190 -34.05 4.37 -43.54
CA GLN A 190 -32.78 3.73 -44.01
C GLN A 190 -31.59 4.56 -44.51
N LYS A 191 -30.45 4.42 -43.80
CA LYS A 191 -29.22 3.89 -44.43
C LYS A 191 -28.35 3.15 -43.43
N GLN A 192 -27.99 1.92 -43.81
CA GLN A 192 -27.06 1.05 -43.13
C GLN A 192 -25.66 1.68 -43.17
N THR A 193 -25.13 1.97 -41.99
CA THR A 193 -23.69 2.14 -41.77
C THR A 193 -23.35 1.38 -40.50
N ALA A 194 -22.35 0.51 -40.63
CA ALA A 194 -21.89 -0.45 -39.65
C ALA A 194 -21.84 0.13 -38.23
N SER A 195 -22.69 -0.40 -37.35
CA SER A 195 -22.68 -0.10 -35.92
C SER A 195 -21.60 -0.94 -35.23
N SER A 196 -20.33 -0.51 -35.33
CA SER A 196 -19.22 -1.04 -34.52
C SER A 196 -19.00 -0.20 -33.26
N THR A 197 -20.06 0.17 -32.56
CA THR A 197 -19.99 0.99 -31.33
C THR A 197 -21.15 0.67 -30.37
N GLN A 198 -21.33 -0.61 -30.06
CA GLN A 198 -22.19 -1.11 -28.97
C GLN A 198 -21.51 -2.26 -28.20
N ASN A 199 -20.20 -2.19 -28.01
CA ASN A 199 -19.43 -3.21 -27.30
C ASN A 199 -18.91 -2.69 -25.95
N GLU A 200 -19.64 -1.78 -25.33
CA GLU A 200 -19.46 -1.46 -23.91
C GLU A 200 -20.17 -2.55 -23.08
N GLU A 201 -19.41 -3.20 -22.20
CA GLU A 201 -19.87 -4.00 -21.06
C GLU A 201 -20.50 -5.39 -21.29
N ARG A 202 -20.01 -6.20 -22.24
CA ARG A 202 -20.07 -7.64 -21.99
C ARG A 202 -19.03 -7.96 -20.92
N GLU A 203 -19.47 -8.44 -19.75
CA GLU A 203 -18.59 -8.89 -18.66
C GLU A 203 -17.53 -9.83 -19.26
N TYR A 204 -16.28 -9.36 -19.32
CA TYR A 204 -15.21 -10.12 -19.93
C TYR A 204 -14.96 -11.39 -19.11
N ILE A 205 -15.13 -12.55 -19.77
CA ILE A 205 -14.95 -13.86 -19.15
C ILE A 205 -13.83 -14.58 -19.91
N PRO A 206 -12.64 -14.74 -19.30
CA PRO A 206 -11.57 -15.54 -19.89
C PRO A 206 -11.95 -17.03 -19.88
N GLN A 207 -11.55 -17.75 -20.92
CA GLN A 207 -11.78 -19.20 -21.07
C GLN A 207 -10.53 -20.01 -20.73
N LYS A 208 -9.36 -19.56 -21.20
CA LYS A 208 -8.07 -20.20 -20.90
C LYS A 208 -7.07 -19.21 -20.35
N ALA A 209 -6.20 -19.70 -19.48
CA ALA A 209 -5.05 -18.99 -18.91
C ALA A 209 -3.80 -19.85 -19.10
N ILE A 210 -2.96 -19.50 -20.07
CA ILE A 210 -1.75 -20.26 -20.40
C ILE A 210 -0.57 -19.68 -19.60
N PRO A 211 0.16 -20.49 -18.82
CA PRO A 211 1.29 -20.00 -18.03
C PRO A 211 2.49 -19.60 -18.91
N LYS A 212 3.14 -18.46 -18.59
CA LYS A 212 4.42 -18.04 -19.19
C LYS A 212 5.61 -18.38 -18.27
N PRO A 213 6.86 -18.40 -18.77
CA PRO A 213 8.06 -18.65 -17.95
C PRO A 213 8.21 -17.70 -16.75
N ARG A 214 7.77 -16.43 -16.88
CA ARG A 214 7.76 -15.45 -15.78
C ARG A 214 6.90 -15.89 -14.58
N LEU A 215 5.92 -16.79 -14.80
CA LEU A 215 5.13 -17.39 -13.73
C LEU A 215 5.95 -18.31 -12.79
N GLU A 216 7.03 -18.93 -13.28
CA GLU A 216 7.91 -19.73 -12.43
C GLU A 216 8.70 -18.84 -11.48
N GLN A 217 9.14 -17.66 -11.94
CA GLN A 217 9.79 -16.66 -11.07
C GLN A 217 8.82 -16.18 -9.97
N PHE A 218 7.58 -15.88 -10.35
CA PHE A 218 6.51 -15.52 -9.44
C PHE A 218 6.26 -16.56 -8.33
N LEU A 219 6.39 -17.85 -8.64
CA LEU A 219 6.20 -18.94 -7.67
C LEU A 219 7.37 -19.13 -6.69
N GLN A 220 8.53 -18.50 -6.92
CA GLN A 220 9.66 -18.59 -5.99
C GLN A 220 9.53 -17.62 -4.81
N PHE A 221 8.88 -16.47 -4.99
CA PHE A 221 8.71 -15.45 -3.94
C PHE A 221 7.69 -15.84 -2.86
N ARG A 222 8.13 -16.12 -1.63
CA ARG A 222 7.31 -16.62 -0.51
C ARG A 222 7.03 -15.54 0.52
N GLY A 223 8.03 -14.74 0.88
CA GLY A 223 7.98 -13.72 1.93
C GLY A 223 7.43 -12.36 1.47
N ILE A 224 7.25 -12.18 0.16
CA ILE A 224 6.77 -10.94 -0.47
C ILE A 224 5.57 -11.24 -1.37
N ASN A 225 4.71 -10.24 -1.59
CA ASN A 225 3.68 -10.34 -2.62
C ASN A 225 4.34 -10.57 -3.99
N PRO A 226 4.08 -11.70 -4.66
CA PRO A 226 4.84 -12.09 -5.85
C PRO A 226 4.61 -11.17 -7.05
N VAL A 227 3.45 -10.51 -7.15
CA VAL A 227 3.21 -9.51 -8.21
C VAL A 227 4.14 -8.31 -7.99
N TYR A 228 4.24 -7.83 -6.76
CA TYR A 228 5.10 -6.70 -6.41
C TYR A 228 6.59 -7.06 -6.47
N ALA A 229 6.96 -8.29 -6.11
CA ALA A 229 8.34 -8.76 -6.19
C ALA A 229 8.89 -8.76 -7.61
N CYS A 230 8.12 -9.28 -8.56
CA CYS A 230 8.48 -9.24 -9.98
C CYS A 230 8.50 -7.79 -10.51
N TYR A 231 7.59 -6.93 -10.05
CA TYR A 231 7.63 -5.50 -10.39
C TYR A 231 8.88 -4.80 -9.84
N LEU A 232 9.32 -5.14 -8.63
CA LEU A 232 10.57 -4.63 -8.07
C LEU A 232 11.78 -5.11 -8.88
N LEU A 233 11.83 -6.37 -9.33
CA LEU A 233 12.92 -6.87 -10.17
C LEU A 233 13.11 -6.05 -11.46
N ASP A 234 12.02 -5.54 -12.05
CA ASP A 234 12.09 -4.72 -13.26
C ASP A 234 12.66 -3.31 -12.97
N LEU A 235 12.64 -2.86 -11.70
CA LEU A 235 13.11 -1.53 -11.27
C LEU A 235 14.48 -1.56 -10.58
N LEU A 236 14.79 -2.62 -9.84
CA LEU A 236 15.96 -2.69 -8.96
C LEU A 236 17.28 -2.51 -9.72
N GLY A 237 17.37 -2.94 -10.98
CA GLY A 237 18.59 -2.81 -11.77
C GLY A 237 18.88 -1.38 -12.24
N LYS A 238 17.88 -0.50 -12.18
CA LYS A 238 18.00 0.93 -12.50
C LYS A 238 18.16 1.82 -11.26
N ALA A 239 17.99 1.23 -10.08
CA ALA A 239 18.09 1.91 -8.80
C ALA A 239 19.53 1.96 -8.30
N ASP A 240 19.86 3.04 -7.58
CA ASP A 240 21.12 3.10 -6.86
C ASP A 240 21.12 2.19 -5.61
N GLU A 241 22.28 2.05 -4.96
CA GLU A 241 22.42 1.16 -3.81
C GLU A 241 21.47 1.51 -2.65
N PHE A 242 21.26 2.81 -2.39
CA PHE A 242 20.41 3.26 -1.30
C PHE A 242 18.94 3.01 -1.61
N GLU A 243 18.51 3.30 -2.83
CA GLU A 243 17.17 3.02 -3.32
C GLU A 243 16.88 1.52 -3.33
N GLN A 244 17.83 0.68 -3.73
CA GLN A 244 17.70 -0.78 -3.68
C GLN A 244 17.46 -1.27 -2.25
N VAL A 245 18.27 -0.83 -1.28
CA VAL A 245 18.09 -1.18 0.13
C VAL A 245 16.72 -0.69 0.62
N GLN A 246 16.35 0.56 0.32
CA GLN A 246 15.08 1.14 0.74
C GLN A 246 13.89 0.35 0.20
N LEU A 247 13.91 0.00 -1.08
CA LEU A 247 12.83 -0.73 -1.75
C LEU A 247 12.67 -2.12 -1.17
N LEU A 248 13.76 -2.87 -1.01
CA LEU A 248 13.74 -4.22 -0.44
C LEU A 248 13.29 -4.20 1.03
N GLU A 249 13.84 -3.29 1.83
CA GLU A 249 13.56 -3.22 3.26
C GLU A 249 12.11 -2.80 3.53
N SER A 250 11.58 -1.88 2.71
CA SER A 250 10.21 -1.38 2.87
C SER A 250 9.12 -2.44 2.76
N VAL A 251 9.41 -3.58 2.13
CA VAL A 251 8.46 -4.69 2.00
C VAL A 251 8.17 -5.34 3.36
N LEU A 252 9.11 -5.25 4.29
CA LEU A 252 9.02 -5.94 5.57
C LEU A 252 8.27 -5.09 6.59
N GLU A 253 7.15 -5.61 7.08
CA GLU A 253 6.36 -4.91 8.09
C GLU A 253 7.14 -4.74 9.41
N VAL A 254 7.11 -3.52 9.95
CA VAL A 254 7.67 -3.15 11.26
C VAL A 254 6.56 -2.64 12.18
N PRO A 255 6.54 -3.03 13.47
CA PRO A 255 5.56 -2.53 14.43
C PRO A 255 5.55 -0.99 14.57
N GLY A 256 4.33 -0.44 14.68
CA GLY A 256 4.09 1.00 14.81
C GLY A 256 4.85 1.71 15.94
N SER A 257 5.18 0.98 17.01
CA SER A 257 5.89 1.50 18.18
C SER A 257 7.32 1.95 17.88
N VAL A 258 7.95 1.41 16.83
CA VAL A 258 9.36 1.70 16.48
C VAL A 258 9.46 2.61 15.26
N LEU A 259 8.39 2.74 14.47
CA LEU A 259 8.41 3.45 13.19
C LEU A 259 8.95 4.87 13.25
N ARG A 260 8.80 5.58 14.36
CA ARG A 260 9.33 6.94 14.51
C ARG A 260 10.85 6.97 14.56
N ASP A 261 11.45 5.97 15.17
CA ASP A 261 12.88 5.94 15.47
C ASP A 261 13.69 5.33 14.31
N VAL A 262 13.03 4.60 13.41
CA VAL A 262 13.63 3.94 12.23
C VAL A 262 13.15 4.52 10.90
N ARG A 263 12.69 5.78 10.88
CA ARG A 263 12.27 6.45 9.63
C ARG A 263 13.45 6.63 8.69
N VAL A 264 13.14 6.68 7.39
CA VAL A 264 14.09 7.10 6.37
C VAL A 264 14.64 8.49 6.72
N PRO A 265 15.97 8.64 6.90
CA PRO A 265 16.60 9.93 7.15
C PRO A 265 16.33 10.91 6.02
N ARG A 266 16.28 12.20 6.36
CA ARG A 266 15.92 13.27 5.40
C ARG A 266 16.88 13.34 4.21
N ASP A 267 18.15 13.02 4.41
CA ASP A 267 19.16 13.03 3.35
C ASP A 267 18.86 12.00 2.25
N PHE A 268 18.14 10.92 2.59
CA PHE A 268 17.71 9.88 1.65
C PHE A 268 16.32 10.12 1.06
N LEU A 269 15.71 11.26 1.37
CA LEU A 269 14.48 11.70 0.71
C LEU A 269 14.76 12.40 -0.62
N VAL A 270 16.01 12.79 -0.85
CA VAL A 270 16.48 13.27 -2.14
C VAL A 270 16.39 12.12 -3.15
N SER A 271 15.85 12.42 -4.33
CA SER A 271 15.69 11.47 -5.41
C SER A 271 17.03 10.89 -5.86
N GLY A 272 17.15 9.56 -5.78
CA GLY A 272 18.26 8.79 -6.31
C GLY A 272 18.15 8.57 -7.82
N GLU A 273 18.88 7.58 -8.33
CA GLU A 273 18.98 7.32 -9.77
C GLU A 273 17.65 6.88 -10.38
N LEU A 274 16.97 5.89 -9.79
CA LEU A 274 15.65 5.41 -10.25
C LEU A 274 14.59 6.50 -10.08
N ALA A 275 14.62 7.22 -8.96
CA ALA A 275 13.69 8.31 -8.69
C ALA A 275 13.73 9.36 -9.81
N ARG A 276 14.94 9.85 -10.13
CA ARG A 276 15.14 10.92 -11.12
C ARG A 276 14.86 10.49 -12.54
N THR A 277 15.21 9.26 -12.91
CA THR A 277 15.14 8.79 -14.29
C THR A 277 13.74 8.38 -14.72
N GLU A 278 12.97 7.70 -13.86
CA GLU A 278 11.69 7.12 -14.25
C GLU A 278 10.54 7.47 -13.30
N VAL A 279 10.75 7.33 -11.99
CA VAL A 279 9.64 7.32 -11.01
C VAL A 279 9.05 8.72 -10.80
N ASP A 280 9.87 9.75 -10.64
CA ASP A 280 9.41 11.11 -10.33
C ASP A 280 8.62 11.71 -11.49
N GLN A 281 9.12 11.56 -12.72
CA GLN A 281 8.43 12.03 -13.91
C GLN A 281 7.04 11.38 -14.02
N ARG A 282 6.96 10.06 -13.83
CA ARG A 282 5.70 9.32 -13.90
C ARG A 282 4.72 9.71 -12.81
N LEU A 283 5.20 10.04 -11.60
CA LEU A 283 4.34 10.54 -10.52
C LEU A 283 3.76 11.92 -10.79
N ILE A 284 4.56 12.81 -11.40
CA ILE A 284 4.12 14.15 -11.79
C ILE A 284 3.09 14.04 -12.92
N GLU A 285 3.37 13.25 -13.96
CA GLU A 285 2.49 13.04 -15.12
C GLU A 285 1.15 12.40 -14.72
N SER A 286 1.16 11.48 -13.75
CA SER A 286 -0.05 10.87 -13.20
C SER A 286 -0.79 11.77 -12.21
N GLY A 287 -0.22 12.92 -11.82
CA GLY A 287 -0.82 13.86 -10.88
C GLY A 287 -0.94 13.35 -9.45
N ILE A 288 -0.18 12.31 -9.08
CA ILE A 288 -0.21 11.70 -7.74
C ILE A 288 0.56 12.57 -6.74
N VAL A 289 1.73 13.06 -7.16
CA VAL A 289 2.61 13.90 -6.33
C VAL A 289 2.89 15.20 -7.07
N PRO A 290 2.67 16.37 -6.44
CA PRO A 290 2.98 17.63 -7.09
C PRO A 290 4.51 17.84 -7.14
N ALA A 291 4.98 18.51 -8.19
CA ALA A 291 6.43 18.68 -8.45
C ALA A 291 7.21 19.35 -7.30
N HIS A 292 6.59 20.27 -6.54
CA HIS A 292 7.24 20.92 -5.39
C HIS A 292 7.57 19.96 -4.23
N ARG A 293 6.89 18.80 -4.19
CA ARG A 293 7.06 17.77 -3.16
C ARG A 293 8.04 16.68 -3.62
N ILE A 294 8.88 16.97 -4.60
CA ILE A 294 9.95 16.09 -5.09
C ILE A 294 11.27 16.86 -4.97
N TRP A 295 12.25 16.26 -4.30
CA TRP A 295 13.55 16.88 -4.08
C TRP A 295 14.61 16.21 -4.93
N ASN A 296 15.08 16.90 -5.97
CA ASN A 296 16.24 16.44 -6.74
C ASN A 296 17.55 16.80 -6.04
N GLU A 297 17.57 17.90 -5.30
CA GLU A 297 18.71 18.36 -4.52
C GLU A 297 18.25 18.64 -3.07
N PRO A 298 19.16 18.53 -2.08
CA PRO A 298 18.83 18.89 -0.72
C PRO A 298 18.41 20.37 -0.66
N PRO A 299 17.28 20.69 -0.03
CA PRO A 299 16.90 22.07 0.21
C PRO A 299 17.97 22.84 0.98
N ALA A 300 18.18 24.12 0.61
CA ALA A 300 19.18 24.97 1.26
C ALA A 300 18.93 25.14 2.76
N ASP A 301 17.67 25.36 3.15
CA ASP A 301 17.23 25.57 4.53
C ASP A 301 16.22 24.50 4.94
N MET A 302 16.74 23.36 5.40
CA MET A 302 15.94 22.20 5.84
C MET A 302 15.05 22.47 7.07
N GLU A 303 15.34 23.54 7.82
CA GLU A 303 14.59 23.93 9.01
C GLU A 303 13.28 24.67 8.70
N ASP A 304 13.19 25.30 7.53
CA ASP A 304 12.03 26.12 7.13
C ASP A 304 10.93 25.33 6.41
N ILE A 305 11.13 24.03 6.20
CA ILE A 305 10.21 23.20 5.43
C ILE A 305 9.19 22.55 6.36
N PHE A 306 7.91 22.78 6.05
CA PHE A 306 6.81 22.13 6.73
C PHE A 306 6.83 20.62 6.49
N TYR A 307 6.45 19.86 7.51
CA TYR A 307 6.45 18.39 7.44
C TYR A 307 5.56 17.87 6.31
N GLU A 308 4.47 18.58 6.00
CA GLU A 308 3.54 18.27 4.91
C GLU A 308 4.20 18.34 3.53
N ASP A 309 5.24 19.16 3.39
CA ASP A 309 5.97 19.38 2.14
C ASP A 309 7.13 18.39 1.94
N TYR A 310 7.37 17.50 2.92
CA TYR A 310 8.39 16.46 2.78
C TYR A 310 8.02 15.48 1.66
N PRO A 311 8.96 15.17 0.76
CA PRO A 311 8.74 14.23 -0.31
C PRO A 311 8.45 12.83 0.24
N PRO A 312 7.61 12.05 -0.45
CA PRO A 312 7.45 10.64 -0.13
C PRO A 312 8.78 9.89 -0.35
N THR A 313 9.00 8.82 0.42
CA THR A 313 10.20 7.98 0.23
C THR A 313 10.15 7.25 -1.12
N ILE A 314 11.28 6.77 -1.64
CA ILE A 314 11.29 6.02 -2.91
C ILE A 314 10.33 4.80 -2.91
N ALA A 315 10.23 4.04 -1.81
CA ALA A 315 9.22 2.98 -1.71
C ALA A 315 7.78 3.48 -1.76
N GLU A 316 7.46 4.63 -1.15
CA GLU A 316 6.11 5.21 -1.23
C GLU A 316 5.80 5.69 -2.64
N LYS A 317 6.79 6.28 -3.33
CA LYS A 317 6.73 6.67 -4.73
C LYS A 317 6.44 5.45 -5.62
N VAL A 318 7.27 4.41 -5.53
CA VAL A 318 7.13 3.16 -6.31
C VAL A 318 5.82 2.45 -6.00
N ARG A 319 5.41 2.39 -4.72
CA ARG A 319 4.09 1.85 -4.35
C ARG A 319 2.95 2.61 -5.01
N SER A 320 3.02 3.93 -5.08
CA SER A 320 1.94 4.74 -5.64
C SER A 320 1.79 4.47 -7.14
N ILE A 321 2.90 4.35 -7.87
CA ILE A 321 2.89 3.94 -9.29
C ILE A 321 2.39 2.50 -9.42
N PHE A 322 2.86 1.58 -8.59
CA PHE A 322 2.41 0.19 -8.62
C PHE A 322 0.89 0.06 -8.41
N GLN A 323 0.32 0.85 -7.51
CA GLN A 323 -1.13 0.87 -7.27
C GLN A 323 -1.92 1.47 -8.43
N LEU A 324 -1.32 2.39 -9.19
CA LEU A 324 -1.90 2.91 -10.44
C LEU A 324 -1.93 1.83 -11.53
N ASP A 325 -0.83 1.10 -11.68
CA ASP A 325 -0.68 0.05 -12.70
C ASP A 325 -1.50 -1.21 -12.35
N TYR A 326 -1.58 -1.54 -11.07
CA TYR A 326 -2.19 -2.76 -10.55
C TYR A 326 -3.17 -2.48 -9.40
N PRO A 327 -4.28 -1.77 -9.65
CA PRO A 327 -5.22 -1.31 -8.61
C PRO A 327 -5.93 -2.43 -7.85
N HIS A 328 -5.94 -3.64 -8.40
CA HIS A 328 -6.61 -4.81 -7.82
C HIS A 328 -5.67 -5.75 -7.06
N VAL A 329 -4.38 -5.40 -6.90
CA VAL A 329 -3.46 -6.20 -6.10
C VAL A 329 -3.77 -6.04 -4.62
N HIS A 330 -4.31 -7.09 -4.02
CA HIS A 330 -4.54 -7.19 -2.58
C HIS A 330 -3.33 -7.81 -1.87
N SER A 331 -3.35 -7.78 -0.53
CA SER A 331 -2.34 -8.40 0.33
C SER A 331 -0.92 -7.88 0.06
N PHE A 332 -0.81 -6.57 -0.15
CA PHE A 332 0.43 -5.86 -0.33
C PHE A 332 0.44 -4.66 0.61
N ARG A 333 1.51 -4.53 1.39
CA ARG A 333 1.77 -3.41 2.29
C ARG A 333 3.26 -3.13 2.25
N ILE A 334 3.60 -1.86 2.42
CA ILE A 334 4.98 -1.43 2.64
C ILE A 334 5.03 -0.65 3.94
N THR A 335 6.21 -0.64 4.55
CA THR A 335 6.55 0.14 5.72
C THR A 335 7.90 0.80 5.44
N PRO A 336 7.95 2.07 5.01
CA PRO A 336 9.21 2.72 4.69
C PRO A 336 10.02 2.95 5.97
N VAL A 337 11.07 2.16 6.16
CA VAL A 337 12.00 2.20 7.30
C VAL A 337 13.44 2.22 6.77
N TRP A 338 14.39 2.45 7.69
CA TRP A 338 15.82 2.54 7.39
C TRP A 338 16.67 1.86 8.49
N ILE A 339 16.38 0.59 8.76
CA ILE A 339 17.08 -0.24 9.74
C ILE A 339 18.33 -0.84 9.09
N VAL A 340 18.17 -1.50 7.95
CA VAL A 340 19.27 -2.14 7.21
C VAL A 340 20.27 -1.09 6.75
N GLY A 341 19.77 -0.01 6.15
CA GLY A 341 20.62 1.08 5.70
C GLY A 341 21.45 1.70 6.83
N ASP A 342 20.90 1.83 8.03
CA ASP A 342 21.67 2.28 9.19
C ASP A 342 22.66 1.22 9.68
N LEU A 343 22.28 -0.05 9.79
CA LEU A 343 23.20 -1.10 10.20
C LEU A 343 24.45 -1.15 9.30
N LEU A 344 24.25 -1.02 7.98
CA LEU A 344 25.36 -0.95 7.01
C LEU A 344 26.25 0.28 7.24
N LYS A 345 25.68 1.44 7.60
CA LYS A 345 26.48 2.63 7.99
C LYS A 345 27.31 2.40 9.25
N PHE A 346 26.81 1.61 10.19
CA PHE A 346 27.56 1.17 11.38
C PHE A 346 28.50 -0.01 11.09
N GLY A 347 28.76 -0.35 9.82
CA GLY A 347 29.69 -1.40 9.43
C GLY A 347 29.23 -2.82 9.76
N GLY A 348 27.93 -3.02 10.00
CA GLY A 348 27.37 -4.31 10.44
C GLY A 348 27.42 -4.53 11.94
N ASP A 349 27.87 -3.57 12.75
CA ASP A 349 27.90 -3.68 14.21
C ASP A 349 26.53 -3.37 14.82
N PHE A 350 25.83 -4.41 15.26
CA PHE A 350 24.49 -4.29 15.83
C PHE A 350 24.47 -3.46 17.12
N GLN A 351 25.46 -3.67 18.00
CA GLN A 351 25.47 -3.05 19.32
C GLN A 351 25.72 -1.54 19.21
N ASN A 352 26.64 -1.15 18.32
CA ASN A 352 26.91 0.25 18.04
C ASN A 352 25.73 0.94 17.36
N TYR A 353 25.04 0.25 16.44
CA TYR A 353 23.82 0.78 15.82
C TYR A 353 22.71 1.02 16.85
N VAL A 354 22.35 0.00 17.63
CA VAL A 354 21.25 0.07 18.60
C VAL A 354 21.54 1.11 19.68
N SER A 355 22.78 1.17 20.17
CA SER A 355 23.17 2.16 21.17
C SER A 355 23.23 3.58 20.58
N GLY A 356 23.74 3.72 19.35
CA GLY A 356 23.87 5.00 18.66
C GLY A 356 22.53 5.65 18.28
N ARG A 357 21.47 4.85 18.14
CA ARG A 357 20.09 5.32 17.84
C ARG A 357 19.13 5.24 19.03
N ASP A 358 19.62 4.94 20.23
CA ASP A 358 18.80 4.75 21.45
C ASP A 358 17.65 3.73 21.27
N LEU A 359 17.94 2.64 20.55
CA LEU A 359 16.98 1.59 20.20
C LEU A 359 17.02 0.39 21.15
N THR A 360 17.75 0.46 22.28
CA THR A 360 17.99 -0.69 23.17
C THR A 360 16.71 -1.37 23.64
N LYS A 361 15.63 -0.61 23.86
CA LYS A 361 14.33 -1.18 24.27
C LYS A 361 13.63 -1.97 23.18
N GLN A 362 14.03 -1.80 21.92
CA GLN A 362 13.42 -2.36 20.72
C GLN A 362 14.38 -3.29 19.96
N GLU A 363 15.50 -3.67 20.55
CA GLU A 363 16.55 -4.49 19.92
C GLU A 363 15.99 -5.77 19.29
N GLY A 364 15.04 -6.45 19.96
CA GLY A 364 14.44 -7.68 19.44
C GLY A 364 13.57 -7.47 18.19
N ILE A 365 12.99 -6.28 18.01
CA ILE A 365 12.24 -5.93 16.79
C ILE A 365 13.21 -5.67 15.64
N ILE A 366 14.28 -4.93 15.92
CA ILE A 366 15.35 -4.66 14.96
C ILE A 366 16.00 -5.97 14.49
N PHE A 367 16.41 -6.82 15.43
CA PHE A 367 16.99 -8.14 15.16
C PHE A 367 16.09 -9.00 14.26
N ARG A 368 14.79 -9.09 14.58
CA ARG A 368 13.82 -9.84 13.77
C ARG A 368 13.66 -9.26 12.37
N HIS A 369 13.68 -7.93 12.23
CA HIS A 369 13.59 -7.28 10.94
C HIS A 369 14.81 -7.61 10.06
N LEU A 370 16.02 -7.54 10.61
CA LEU A 370 17.26 -7.89 9.93
C LEU A 370 17.26 -9.36 9.47
N LEU A 371 16.82 -10.29 10.31
CA LEU A 371 16.67 -11.69 9.93
C LEU A 371 15.68 -11.88 8.78
N ARG A 372 14.52 -11.22 8.81
CA ARG A 372 13.56 -11.25 7.71
C ARG A 372 14.13 -10.67 6.42
N PHE A 373 14.99 -9.66 6.52
CA PHE A 373 15.67 -9.08 5.37
C PHE A 373 16.70 -10.03 4.76
N VAL A 374 17.45 -10.78 5.58
CA VAL A 374 18.35 -11.83 5.11
C VAL A 374 17.58 -12.90 4.32
N LEU A 375 16.43 -13.34 4.83
CA LEU A 375 15.57 -14.31 4.14
C LEU A 375 14.96 -13.72 2.84
N LEU A 376 14.58 -12.44 2.86
CA LEU A 376 14.11 -11.75 1.66
C LEU A 376 15.19 -11.72 0.57
N ILE A 377 16.43 -11.35 0.91
CA ILE A 377 17.54 -11.35 -0.06
C ILE A 377 17.73 -12.73 -0.69
N GLN A 378 17.59 -13.81 0.08
CA GLN A 378 17.70 -15.17 -0.45
C GLN A 378 16.66 -15.48 -1.53
N GLU A 379 15.46 -14.89 -1.45
CA GLU A 379 14.45 -15.04 -2.50
C GLU A 379 14.79 -14.28 -3.79
N PHE A 380 15.56 -13.18 -3.67
CA PHE A 380 15.97 -12.36 -4.82
C PHE A 380 17.28 -12.82 -5.47
N LEU A 381 18.17 -13.51 -4.73
CA LEU A 381 19.47 -13.98 -5.23
C LEU A 381 19.41 -14.78 -6.55
N PRO A 382 18.42 -15.65 -6.81
CA PRO A 382 18.34 -16.40 -8.06
C PRO A 382 18.01 -15.55 -9.29
N PHE A 383 17.56 -14.31 -9.10
CA PHE A 383 17.01 -13.46 -10.17
C PHE A 383 17.85 -12.21 -10.36
N CYS A 384 18.33 -12.00 -11.58
CA CYS A 384 18.97 -10.75 -11.95
C CYS A 384 17.89 -9.72 -12.34
N PRO A 385 17.92 -8.50 -11.78
CA PRO A 385 17.01 -7.45 -12.19
C PRO A 385 17.34 -6.92 -13.59
N GLU A 386 16.37 -6.28 -14.23
CA GLU A 386 16.53 -5.70 -15.57
C GLU A 386 17.45 -4.46 -15.51
N GLY A 387 18.43 -4.37 -16.41
CA GLY A 387 19.32 -3.21 -16.53
C GLY A 387 20.63 -3.27 -15.72
N MET A 388 20.90 -4.37 -14.99
CA MET A 388 22.13 -4.57 -14.22
C MET A 388 22.85 -5.85 -14.62
N ASP A 389 24.17 -5.89 -14.41
CA ASP A 389 24.95 -7.13 -14.58
C ASP A 389 24.68 -8.15 -13.47
N ALA A 390 24.56 -9.42 -13.85
CA ALA A 390 24.22 -10.50 -12.93
C ALA A 390 25.30 -10.74 -11.86
N THR A 391 26.58 -10.55 -12.19
CA THR A 391 27.67 -10.75 -11.23
C THR A 391 27.74 -9.61 -10.22
N GLU A 392 27.49 -8.37 -10.66
CA GLU A 392 27.39 -7.20 -9.77
C GLU A 392 26.23 -7.37 -8.78
N TRP A 393 25.04 -7.73 -9.29
CA TRP A 393 23.85 -7.96 -8.48
C TRP A 393 24.07 -9.05 -7.42
N GLN A 394 24.61 -10.20 -7.83
CA GLN A 394 24.91 -11.30 -6.92
C GLN A 394 25.95 -10.92 -5.87
N THR A 395 27.01 -10.21 -6.27
CA THR A 395 28.07 -9.75 -5.36
C THR A 395 27.48 -8.83 -4.29
N ARG A 396 26.63 -7.87 -4.70
CA ARG A 396 25.98 -6.92 -3.79
C ARG A 396 25.03 -7.60 -2.82
N LEU A 397 24.11 -8.44 -3.31
CA LEU A 397 23.19 -9.17 -2.44
C LEU A 397 23.93 -10.11 -1.48
N THR A 398 24.98 -10.78 -1.95
CA THR A 398 25.82 -11.65 -1.09
C THR A 398 26.52 -10.83 -0.01
N PHE A 399 27.06 -9.66 -0.34
CA PHE A 399 27.66 -8.76 0.64
C PHE A 399 26.66 -8.34 1.74
N TRP A 400 25.45 -7.91 1.38
CA TRP A 400 24.42 -7.56 2.36
C TRP A 400 23.99 -8.78 3.17
N HIS A 401 23.75 -9.92 2.51
CA HIS A 401 23.38 -11.18 3.16
C HIS A 401 24.42 -11.59 4.21
N GLU A 402 25.70 -11.63 3.86
CA GLU A 402 26.77 -12.04 4.76
C GLU A 402 26.97 -11.06 5.91
N THR A 403 26.96 -9.75 5.62
CA THR A 403 27.17 -8.71 6.63
C THR A 403 26.05 -8.73 7.67
N ILE A 404 24.80 -8.79 7.24
CA ILE A 404 23.65 -8.80 8.14
C ILE A 404 23.54 -10.14 8.86
N SER A 405 23.82 -11.26 8.19
CA SER A 405 23.85 -12.58 8.82
C SER A 405 24.92 -12.66 9.91
N ARG A 406 26.11 -12.10 9.68
CA ARG A 406 27.17 -12.00 10.69
C ARG A 406 26.71 -11.20 11.90
N SER A 407 26.14 -10.02 11.66
CA SER A 407 25.57 -9.16 12.69
C SER A 407 24.51 -9.90 13.54
N CYS A 408 23.60 -10.63 12.89
CA CYS A 408 22.58 -11.41 13.60
C CYS A 408 23.18 -12.57 14.43
N ARG A 409 24.21 -13.26 13.91
CA ARG A 409 24.91 -14.34 14.64
C ARG A 409 25.61 -13.85 15.90
N GLU A 410 26.15 -12.62 15.87
CA GLU A 410 26.79 -12.01 17.04
C GLU A 410 25.78 -11.71 18.15
N VAL A 411 24.54 -11.38 17.80
CA VAL A 411 23.44 -11.12 18.75
C VAL A 411 22.87 -12.42 19.31
N ASP A 412 22.40 -13.32 18.44
CA ASP A 412 21.86 -14.63 18.83
C ASP A 412 22.16 -15.68 17.74
N PRO A 413 23.20 -16.51 17.93
CA PRO A 413 23.58 -17.50 16.93
C PRO A 413 22.54 -18.63 16.80
N VAL A 414 21.84 -18.99 17.88
CA VAL A 414 20.93 -20.15 17.88
C VAL A 414 19.67 -19.84 17.08
N THR A 415 19.06 -18.68 17.33
CA THR A 415 17.88 -18.24 16.57
C THR A 415 18.24 -17.97 15.10
N THR A 416 19.41 -17.38 14.85
CA THR A 416 19.88 -17.08 13.48
C THR A 416 20.04 -18.35 12.66
N GLU A 417 20.79 -19.34 13.14
CA GLU A 417 21.02 -20.58 12.38
C GLU A 417 19.71 -21.34 12.15
N LYS A 418 18.85 -21.42 13.17
CA LYS A 418 17.55 -22.08 13.03
C LYS A 418 16.68 -21.46 11.93
N LEU A 419 16.64 -20.14 11.82
CA LEU A 419 15.86 -19.45 10.78
C LEU A 419 16.47 -19.64 9.39
N LEU A 420 17.80 -19.58 9.29
CA LEU A 420 18.51 -19.80 8.02
C LEU A 420 18.37 -21.25 7.51
N GLU A 421 18.33 -22.24 8.42
CA GLU A 421 18.07 -23.64 8.07
C GLU A 421 16.61 -23.89 7.64
N THR A 422 15.66 -23.25 8.33
CA THR A 422 14.23 -23.48 8.09
C THR A 422 13.76 -22.77 6.81
N GLY A 423 14.39 -21.65 6.44
CA GLY A 423 14.00 -20.85 5.28
C GLY A 423 12.57 -20.28 5.39
N GLU A 424 12.02 -20.23 6.61
CA GLU A 424 10.72 -19.66 6.94
C GLU A 424 10.94 -18.34 7.70
N GLY A 425 10.45 -17.24 7.13
CA GLY A 425 10.54 -15.88 7.68
C GLY A 425 9.23 -15.30 8.16
#